data_AF-A0A8J5R5F0-F1
#
_entry.id   AF-A0A8J5R5F0-F1
#
_cell.length_a   1.000
_cell.length_b   1.000
_cell.length_c   1.000
_cell.angle_alpha   90.00
_cell.angle_beta   90.00
_cell.angle_gamma   90.00
#
_symmetry.space_group_name_H-M   'P 1'
#
loop_
_entity.id
_entity.type
_entity.pdbx_description
1 polymer ?
#
loop_
_entity_poly.entity_id
_entity_poly.type
_entity_poly.pdbx_seq_one_letter_code
_entity_poly.pdbx_strand_id
1 'polypeptide(L)'
;MALRHGVVQVWAISVVCEKINKEGGLKLLIDIVKDPNTPEEQLEKIINMLSRIFDIGISLIAMPDSCAHSDGSEDATYAEKKTQSDIDGETNGTSFTYLNQEISSVPLIDFDVISRLTKVLKEASPNLQEKVASILDHLAAFDEHATAMTAACIGSVIEAVLEMGVIHGKMGEPENFEEPPTVVVAQVSRAVSATVRLLTKLLNFDLFVRSINTKKIIALLRQMLKSSIPLQSKDWLGACLVKLQSTAALSGYETVSHVDMEITIYETIPRLVEQMMTSFSLEAKRNAVIELNKIISGGVMECTRAVATAGGIFPLVKMIEEGDGDVLEASLAVLYNLSMDPENHPAIIAAGAVPLLKRIVVAESSHWNRSSVTELCYKVKITAEVQS
;
A
#
# COMPACT_ATOMS: atom_id res chain seq x y z
N MET A 1 18.76 -20.27 3.88
CA MET A 1 18.71 -20.71 5.30
C MET A 1 17.80 -19.82 6.15
N ALA A 2 17.77 -18.49 5.95
CA ALA A 2 16.85 -17.57 6.64
C ALA A 2 15.34 -17.83 6.37
N LEU A 3 14.97 -18.21 5.13
CA LEU A 3 13.59 -18.54 4.77
C LEU A 3 13.03 -19.77 5.53
N ARG A 4 13.86 -20.77 5.84
CA ARG A 4 13.42 -21.93 6.64
C ARG A 4 13.20 -21.58 8.11
N HIS A 5 14.01 -20.67 8.67
CA HIS A 5 13.82 -20.19 10.05
C HIS A 5 12.55 -19.33 10.21
N GLY A 6 12.23 -18.49 9.21
CA GLY A 6 10.99 -17.70 9.21
C GLY A 6 9.74 -18.57 9.13
N VAL A 7 9.73 -19.57 8.23
CA VAL A 7 8.58 -20.50 8.09
C VAL A 7 8.37 -21.34 9.34
N VAL A 8 9.44 -21.83 9.98
CA VAL A 8 9.34 -22.62 11.22
C VAL A 8 8.86 -21.76 12.41
N GLN A 9 9.27 -20.49 12.50
CA GLN A 9 8.74 -19.57 13.52
C GLN A 9 7.25 -19.29 13.32
N VAL A 10 6.83 -18.98 12.08
CA VAL A 10 5.41 -18.74 11.76
C VAL A 10 4.57 -19.99 12.08
N TRP A 11 5.08 -21.18 11.75
CA TRP A 11 4.38 -22.45 12.03
C TRP A 11 4.27 -22.73 13.55
N ALA A 12 5.35 -22.51 14.31
CA ALA A 12 5.34 -22.67 15.76
C ALA A 12 4.40 -21.67 16.46
N ILE A 13 4.34 -20.42 15.98
CA ILE A 13 3.44 -19.38 16.50
C ILE A 13 1.97 -19.73 16.13
N SER A 14 1.72 -20.27 14.92
CA SER A 14 0.39 -20.71 14.49
C SER A 14 -0.18 -21.79 15.40
N VAL A 15 0.62 -22.80 15.77
CA VAL A 15 0.21 -23.89 16.67
C VAL A 15 -0.10 -23.36 18.09
N VAL A 16 0.69 -22.39 18.58
CA VAL A 16 0.46 -21.77 19.90
C VAL A 16 -0.82 -20.93 19.89
N CYS A 17 -1.06 -20.14 18.85
CA CYS A 17 -2.30 -19.34 18.72
C CYS A 17 -3.54 -20.22 18.55
N GLU A 18 -3.46 -21.29 17.77
CA GLU A 18 -4.55 -22.25 17.60
C GLU A 18 -4.89 -22.95 18.93
N LYS A 19 -3.87 -23.26 19.74
CA LYS A 19 -4.06 -23.85 21.07
C LYS A 19 -4.65 -22.87 22.09
N ILE A 20 -4.22 -21.61 22.06
CA ILE A 20 -4.82 -20.52 22.88
C ILE A 20 -6.31 -20.35 22.55
N ASN A 21 -6.69 -20.43 21.28
CA ASN A 21 -8.10 -20.37 20.87
C ASN A 21 -8.90 -21.59 21.38
N LYS A 22 -8.38 -22.80 21.16
CA LYS A 22 -9.02 -24.07 21.58
C LYS A 22 -9.18 -24.22 23.10
N GLU A 23 -8.33 -23.58 23.90
CA GLU A 23 -8.38 -23.64 25.38
C GLU A 23 -9.20 -22.49 26.01
N GLY A 24 -9.93 -21.70 25.22
CA GLY A 24 -10.71 -20.56 25.73
C GLY A 24 -9.86 -19.35 26.15
N GLY A 25 -8.58 -19.33 25.78
CA GLY A 25 -7.65 -18.24 26.09
C GLY A 25 -8.05 -16.91 25.44
N LEU A 26 -8.69 -16.94 24.27
CA LEU A 26 -9.21 -15.73 23.62
C LEU A 26 -10.23 -14.99 24.51
N LYS A 27 -11.11 -15.73 25.20
CA LYS A 27 -12.08 -15.16 26.14
C LYS A 27 -11.40 -14.44 27.31
N LEU A 28 -10.38 -15.06 27.90
CA LEU A 28 -9.61 -14.46 28.98
C LEU A 28 -8.88 -13.19 28.53
N LEU A 29 -8.28 -13.19 27.34
CA LEU A 29 -7.64 -12.00 26.78
C LEU A 29 -8.65 -10.86 26.58
N ILE A 30 -9.84 -11.17 26.07
CA ILE A 30 -10.92 -10.20 25.89
C ILE A 30 -11.43 -9.66 27.23
N ASP A 31 -11.62 -10.52 28.23
CA ASP A 31 -12.08 -10.11 29.56
C ASP A 31 -11.08 -9.14 30.23
N ILE A 32 -9.78 -9.35 30.03
CA ILE A 32 -8.75 -8.42 30.53
C ILE A 32 -8.72 -7.10 29.74
N VAL A 33 -9.01 -7.12 28.43
CA VAL A 33 -9.21 -5.88 27.67
C VAL A 33 -10.42 -5.12 28.20
N LYS A 34 -11.52 -5.80 28.56
CA LYS A 34 -12.71 -5.16 29.14
C LYS A 34 -12.43 -4.49 30.47
N ASP A 35 -11.58 -5.06 31.34
CA ASP A 35 -11.33 -4.54 32.67
C ASP A 35 -10.68 -3.13 32.64
N PRO A 36 -11.38 -2.06 33.07
CA PRO A 36 -10.87 -0.70 33.04
C PRO A 36 -9.64 -0.48 33.93
N ASN A 37 -9.40 -1.37 34.90
CA ASN A 37 -8.30 -1.26 35.86
C ASN A 37 -7.03 -2.00 35.41
N THR A 38 -7.05 -2.67 34.25
CA THR A 38 -5.87 -3.35 33.72
C THR A 38 -4.71 -2.36 33.53
N PRO A 39 -3.53 -2.61 34.14
CA PRO A 39 -2.34 -1.79 33.95
C PRO A 39 -1.95 -1.67 32.48
N GLU A 40 -1.50 -0.48 32.05
CA GLU A 40 -1.17 -0.19 30.66
C GLU A 40 -0.14 -1.18 30.07
N GLU A 41 0.88 -1.56 30.85
CA GLU A 41 1.90 -2.53 30.42
C GLU A 41 1.32 -3.93 30.17
N GLN A 42 0.34 -4.34 30.98
CA GLN A 42 -0.36 -5.62 30.78
C GLN A 42 -1.30 -5.55 29.59
N LEU A 43 -2.02 -4.43 29.45
CA LEU A 43 -2.91 -4.18 28.33
C LEU A 43 -2.16 -4.19 26.99
N GLU A 44 -0.98 -3.58 26.92
CA GLU A 44 -0.13 -3.61 25.73
C GLU A 44 0.27 -5.04 25.37
N LYS A 45 0.73 -5.85 26.33
CA LYS A 45 1.11 -7.25 26.08
C LYS A 45 -0.07 -8.06 25.52
N ILE A 46 -1.28 -7.83 26.04
CA ILE A 46 -2.49 -8.52 25.61
C ILE A 46 -2.92 -8.07 24.21
N ILE A 47 -2.90 -6.78 23.93
CA ILE A 47 -3.17 -6.24 22.58
C ILE A 47 -2.15 -6.78 21.57
N ASN A 48 -0.87 -6.93 21.96
CA ASN A 48 0.16 -7.52 21.11
C ASN A 48 -0.15 -8.98 20.77
N MET A 49 -0.66 -9.76 21.73
CA MET A 49 -1.08 -11.14 21.50
C MET A 49 -2.31 -11.18 20.60
N LEU A 50 -3.33 -10.36 20.89
CA LEU A 50 -4.55 -10.30 20.10
C LEU A 50 -4.26 -9.89 18.65
N SER A 51 -3.50 -8.82 18.40
CA SER A 51 -3.11 -8.41 17.04
C SER A 51 -2.50 -9.56 16.26
N ARG A 52 -1.58 -10.32 16.88
CA ARG A 52 -0.96 -11.48 16.24
C ARG A 52 -1.96 -12.60 15.96
N ILE A 53 -2.90 -12.87 16.86
CA ILE A 53 -3.95 -13.88 16.65
C ILE A 53 -4.81 -13.49 15.44
N PHE A 54 -5.21 -12.23 15.33
CA PHE A 54 -5.99 -11.73 14.19
C PHE A 54 -5.17 -11.74 12.89
N ASP A 55 -3.91 -11.31 12.92
CA ASP A 55 -3.02 -11.30 11.75
C ASP A 55 -2.72 -12.72 11.22
N ILE A 56 -2.59 -13.73 12.09
CA ILE A 56 -2.38 -15.14 11.70
C ILE A 56 -3.61 -15.71 11.01
N GLY A 57 -4.81 -15.31 11.45
CA GLY A 57 -6.06 -15.66 10.77
C GLY A 57 -6.07 -15.25 9.29
N ILE A 58 -5.41 -14.13 8.95
CA ILE A 58 -5.21 -13.68 7.57
C ILE A 58 -4.07 -14.44 6.86
N SER A 59 -2.93 -14.66 7.52
CA SER A 59 -1.74 -15.23 6.87
C SER A 59 -1.92 -16.67 6.35
N LEU A 60 -2.82 -17.47 6.93
CA LEU A 60 -3.11 -18.82 6.42
C LEU A 60 -4.06 -18.83 5.21
N ILE A 61 -4.78 -17.74 4.93
CA ILE A 61 -5.68 -17.62 3.77
C ILE A 61 -4.88 -17.22 2.51
N ALA A 62 -3.71 -16.60 2.68
CA ALA A 62 -2.90 -16.04 1.60
C ALA A 62 -1.83 -16.99 1.02
N MET A 63 -1.79 -18.27 1.40
CA MET A 63 -0.93 -19.25 0.73
C MET A 63 -1.59 -19.68 -0.58
N PRO A 64 -0.97 -19.44 -1.76
CA PRO A 64 -1.47 -19.99 -3.00
C PRO A 64 -1.28 -21.51 -2.97
N ASP A 65 -2.27 -22.25 -3.46
CA ASP A 65 -2.25 -23.70 -3.74
C ASP A 65 -1.17 -24.11 -4.76
N SER A 66 0.09 -23.78 -4.49
CA SER A 66 1.25 -24.06 -5.35
C SER A 66 2.22 -25.02 -4.68
N CYS A 67 1.69 -26.05 -4.02
CA CYS A 67 2.45 -27.21 -3.58
C CYS A 67 1.61 -28.49 -3.73
N ALA A 68 0.95 -28.66 -4.87
CA ALA A 68 0.28 -29.92 -5.22
C ALA A 68 0.49 -30.26 -6.70
N HIS A 69 1.75 -30.38 -7.15
CA HIS A 69 2.05 -31.17 -8.35
C HIS A 69 3.47 -31.73 -8.27
N SER A 70 3.58 -32.98 -7.83
CA SER A 70 4.54 -33.93 -8.37
C SER A 70 3.99 -35.34 -8.16
N ASP A 71 3.28 -35.88 -9.15
CA ASP A 71 3.73 -37.14 -9.78
C ASP A 71 2.82 -37.56 -10.95
N GLY A 72 3.47 -38.00 -12.04
CA GLY A 72 3.12 -39.19 -12.80
C GLY A 72 1.84 -39.26 -13.65
N SER A 73 2.05 -39.18 -14.97
CA SER A 73 1.65 -40.20 -15.96
C SER A 73 0.23 -40.26 -16.54
N GLU A 74 0.19 -39.96 -17.84
CA GLU A 74 -0.52 -40.65 -18.95
C GLU A 74 -2.06 -40.76 -19.01
N ASP A 75 -2.61 -39.94 -19.92
CA ASP A 75 -3.41 -40.32 -21.09
C ASP A 75 -4.93 -40.64 -20.96
N ALA A 76 -5.63 -40.34 -22.08
CA ALA A 76 -6.99 -40.71 -22.48
C ALA A 76 -8.22 -39.86 -22.04
N THR A 77 -8.59 -38.94 -22.93
CA THR A 77 -9.91 -38.78 -23.62
C THR A 77 -11.28 -39.00 -22.94
N TYR A 78 -12.22 -38.10 -23.32
CA TYR A 78 -13.70 -38.21 -23.47
C TYR A 78 -14.63 -37.55 -22.43
N ALA A 79 -15.33 -36.52 -22.93
CA ALA A 79 -16.78 -36.29 -22.97
C ALA A 79 -17.69 -36.60 -21.75
N GLU A 80 -18.38 -35.53 -21.35
CA GLU A 80 -19.67 -35.41 -20.65
C GLU A 80 -20.56 -36.66 -20.50
N LYS A 81 -20.99 -36.93 -19.25
CA LYS A 81 -22.40 -37.26 -18.92
C LYS A 81 -22.72 -37.17 -17.42
N LYS A 82 -23.89 -36.58 -17.14
CA LYS A 82 -24.68 -36.62 -15.89
C LYS A 82 -24.75 -38.01 -15.25
N THR A 83 -24.63 -38.09 -13.92
CA THR A 83 -25.70 -38.58 -13.02
C THR A 83 -25.37 -38.35 -11.54
N GLN A 84 -26.42 -37.99 -10.80
CA GLN A 84 -26.53 -37.95 -9.34
C GLN A 84 -26.40 -39.36 -8.73
N SER A 85 -25.52 -39.56 -7.75
CA SER A 85 -25.74 -40.48 -6.61
C SER A 85 -24.63 -40.31 -5.56
N ASP A 86 -25.06 -40.28 -4.30
CA ASP A 86 -24.27 -40.20 -3.08
C ASP A 86 -23.18 -41.27 -2.96
N ILE A 87 -22.05 -40.93 -2.33
CA ILE A 87 -21.36 -41.64 -1.22
C ILE A 87 -20.07 -40.87 -0.88
N ASP A 88 -19.81 -40.81 0.43
CA ASP A 88 -18.72 -40.17 1.15
C ASP A 88 -17.36 -40.01 0.44
N GLY A 89 -16.85 -38.78 0.51
CA GLY A 89 -15.48 -38.43 0.20
C GLY A 89 -15.03 -37.27 1.09
N GLU A 90 -14.68 -37.59 2.33
CA GLU A 90 -13.90 -36.72 3.22
C GLU A 90 -12.70 -36.14 2.45
N THR A 91 -12.74 -34.85 2.16
CA THR A 91 -11.58 -34.10 1.66
C THR A 91 -11.53 -32.75 2.40
N ASN A 92 -10.80 -32.78 3.52
CA ASN A 92 -9.99 -31.72 4.15
C ASN A 92 -10.23 -30.23 3.76
N GLY A 93 -11.47 -29.76 3.79
CA GLY A 93 -11.82 -28.33 3.77
C GLY A 93 -12.16 -27.75 5.16
N THR A 94 -12.18 -28.59 6.20
CA THR A 94 -12.86 -28.31 7.47
C THR A 94 -12.01 -27.68 8.56
N SER A 95 -10.74 -27.33 8.35
CA SER A 95 -9.95 -26.63 9.39
C SER A 95 -9.84 -25.12 9.18
N PHE A 96 -9.99 -24.64 7.94
CA PHE A 96 -9.69 -23.24 7.59
C PHE A 96 -10.90 -22.30 7.69
N THR A 97 -12.11 -22.82 7.40
CA THR A 97 -13.37 -22.09 7.63
C THR A 97 -13.73 -21.98 9.11
N TYR A 98 -13.30 -22.92 9.94
CA TYR A 98 -13.64 -22.96 11.36
C TYR A 98 -13.03 -21.79 12.17
N LEU A 99 -11.80 -21.34 11.89
CA LEU A 99 -11.20 -20.22 12.64
C LEU A 99 -11.91 -18.89 12.38
N ASN A 100 -12.24 -18.59 11.12
CA ASN A 100 -13.05 -17.41 10.80
C ASN A 100 -14.49 -17.56 11.30
N GLN A 101 -15.03 -18.77 11.30
CA GLN A 101 -16.36 -19.04 11.83
C GLN A 101 -16.40 -18.94 13.36
N GLU A 102 -15.35 -19.29 14.11
CA GLU A 102 -15.24 -19.08 15.56
C GLU A 102 -14.98 -17.61 15.94
N ILE A 103 -14.24 -16.84 15.14
CA ILE A 103 -14.08 -15.38 15.37
C ILE A 103 -15.37 -14.63 15.00
N SER A 104 -16.12 -15.13 14.01
CA SER A 104 -17.41 -14.59 13.52
C SER A 104 -18.62 -14.96 14.39
N SER A 105 -18.62 -16.13 15.03
CA SER A 105 -19.82 -16.70 15.68
C SER A 105 -19.85 -16.57 17.20
N VAL A 106 -18.87 -15.91 17.83
CA VAL A 106 -18.82 -15.85 19.28
C VAL A 106 -19.16 -14.44 19.80
N PRO A 107 -20.20 -14.28 20.65
CA PRO A 107 -20.62 -13.01 21.26
C PRO A 107 -19.62 -12.48 22.32
N LEU A 108 -18.32 -12.71 22.12
CA LEU A 108 -17.26 -12.31 23.04
C LEU A 108 -16.91 -10.83 22.92
N ILE A 109 -16.93 -10.31 21.69
CA ILE A 109 -16.57 -8.92 21.37
C ILE A 109 -17.84 -8.10 21.36
N ASP A 110 -18.15 -7.51 22.50
CA ASP A 110 -19.29 -6.61 22.69
C ASP A 110 -18.87 -5.15 22.54
N PHE A 111 -19.85 -4.25 22.72
CA PHE A 111 -19.63 -2.82 22.69
C PHE A 111 -18.56 -2.35 23.69
N ASP A 112 -18.43 -2.99 24.85
CA ASP A 112 -17.47 -2.58 25.88
C ASP A 112 -16.02 -2.83 25.43
N VAL A 113 -15.77 -3.96 24.75
CA VAL A 113 -14.46 -4.21 24.10
C VAL A 113 -14.16 -3.15 23.07
N ILE A 114 -15.11 -2.88 22.17
CA ILE A 114 -14.92 -1.94 21.06
C ILE A 114 -14.72 -0.52 21.58
N SER A 115 -15.50 -0.11 22.57
CA SER A 115 -15.38 1.18 23.26
C SER A 115 -14.01 1.32 23.92
N ARG A 116 -13.54 0.27 24.61
CA ARG A 116 -12.21 0.28 25.22
C ARG A 116 -11.10 0.34 24.19
N LEU A 117 -11.13 -0.48 23.14
CA LEU A 117 -10.15 -0.44 22.05
C LEU A 117 -10.13 0.95 21.38
N THR A 118 -11.30 1.55 21.15
CA THR A 118 -11.42 2.91 20.61
C THR A 118 -10.74 3.94 21.53
N LYS A 119 -10.91 3.80 22.84
CA LYS A 119 -10.22 4.65 23.83
C LYS A 119 -8.71 4.45 23.80
N VAL A 120 -8.23 3.21 23.74
CA VAL A 120 -6.79 2.92 23.66
C VAL A 120 -6.20 3.50 22.37
N LEU A 121 -6.88 3.37 21.23
CA LEU A 121 -6.44 3.98 19.97
C LEU A 121 -6.27 5.50 20.08
N LYS A 122 -7.11 6.17 20.87
CA LYS A 122 -7.05 7.62 21.08
C LYS A 122 -5.86 8.05 21.95
N GLU A 123 -5.54 7.29 22.99
CA GLU A 123 -4.64 7.73 24.08
C GLU A 123 -3.25 7.10 24.02
N ALA A 124 -3.07 6.00 23.28
CA ALA A 124 -1.85 5.20 23.32
C ALA A 124 -0.70 5.73 22.45
N SER A 125 0.48 5.14 22.65
CA SER A 125 1.66 5.35 21.79
C SER A 125 1.40 4.88 20.34
N PRO A 126 2.10 5.43 19.32
CA PRO A 126 1.88 5.05 17.93
C PRO A 126 2.03 3.54 17.65
N ASN A 127 2.97 2.88 18.33
CA ASN A 127 3.16 1.43 18.23
C ASN A 127 1.94 0.62 18.73
N LEU A 128 1.27 1.10 19.78
CA LEU A 128 0.05 0.46 20.28
C LEU A 128 -1.17 0.85 19.44
N GLN A 129 -1.23 2.09 18.95
CA GLN A 129 -2.23 2.54 17.99
C GLN A 129 -2.27 1.68 16.73
N GLU A 130 -1.10 1.34 16.16
CA GLU A 130 -0.99 0.42 15.02
C GLU A 130 -1.71 -0.91 15.27
N LYS A 131 -1.47 -1.54 16.43
CA LYS A 131 -2.01 -2.86 16.75
C LYS A 131 -3.49 -2.82 17.05
N VAL A 132 -3.95 -1.79 17.76
CA VAL A 132 -5.37 -1.58 18.01
C VAL A 132 -6.12 -1.30 16.72
N ALA A 133 -5.57 -0.44 15.84
CA ALA A 133 -6.16 -0.17 14.53
C ALA A 133 -6.22 -1.44 13.68
N SER A 134 -5.20 -2.30 13.71
CA SER A 134 -5.24 -3.61 13.06
C SER A 134 -6.35 -4.50 13.63
N ILE A 135 -6.47 -4.65 14.94
CA ILE A 135 -7.57 -5.44 15.55
C ILE A 135 -8.93 -4.89 15.10
N LEU A 136 -9.14 -3.57 15.20
CA LEU A 136 -10.37 -2.93 14.76
C LEU A 136 -10.60 -3.13 13.25
N ASP A 137 -9.57 -3.12 12.41
CA ASP A 137 -9.68 -3.41 10.96
C ASP A 137 -10.23 -4.83 10.72
N HIS A 138 -9.82 -5.81 11.52
CA HIS A 138 -10.38 -7.16 11.45
C HIS A 138 -11.85 -7.19 11.90
N LEU A 139 -12.17 -6.50 13.00
CA LEU A 139 -13.53 -6.45 13.53
C LEU A 139 -14.50 -5.70 12.62
N ALA A 140 -14.03 -4.71 11.87
CA ALA A 140 -14.80 -3.96 10.88
C ALA A 140 -15.24 -4.80 9.66
N ALA A 141 -14.90 -6.10 9.61
CA ALA A 141 -15.47 -7.04 8.64
C ALA A 141 -16.95 -7.37 8.92
N PHE A 142 -17.47 -7.01 10.10
CA PHE A 142 -18.84 -7.32 10.53
C PHE A 142 -19.65 -6.06 10.82
N ASP A 143 -20.87 -5.99 10.29
CA ASP A 143 -21.78 -4.83 10.40
C ASP A 143 -22.09 -4.43 11.85
N GLU A 144 -22.28 -5.41 12.74
CA GLU A 144 -22.57 -5.18 14.16
C GLU A 144 -21.41 -4.46 14.86
N HIS A 145 -20.17 -4.92 14.60
CA HIS A 145 -18.97 -4.29 15.13
C HIS A 145 -18.73 -2.90 14.53
N ALA A 146 -18.95 -2.72 13.22
CA ALA A 146 -18.84 -1.41 12.58
C ALA A 146 -19.85 -0.39 13.14
N THR A 147 -21.07 -0.85 13.45
CA THR A 147 -22.10 -0.04 14.13
C THR A 147 -21.66 0.33 15.54
N ALA A 148 -21.13 -0.64 16.31
CA ALA A 148 -20.60 -0.40 17.65
C ALA A 148 -19.41 0.58 17.64
N MET A 149 -18.50 0.47 16.67
CA MET A 149 -17.39 1.42 16.50
C MET A 149 -17.88 2.84 16.19
N THR A 150 -18.92 2.96 15.37
CA THR A 150 -19.56 4.24 15.07
C THR A 150 -20.17 4.84 16.33
N ALA A 151 -20.88 4.04 17.13
CA ALA A 151 -21.43 4.46 18.42
C ALA A 151 -20.34 4.83 19.45
N ALA A 152 -19.18 4.18 19.39
CA ALA A 152 -17.99 4.52 20.19
C ALA A 152 -17.22 5.76 19.67
N CYS A 153 -17.75 6.47 18.66
CA CYS A 153 -17.16 7.67 18.07
C CYS A 153 -15.77 7.46 17.46
N ILE A 154 -15.52 6.28 16.86
CA ILE A 154 -14.24 5.93 16.21
C ILE A 154 -13.81 6.97 15.16
N GLY A 155 -14.75 7.64 14.50
CA GLY A 155 -14.47 8.70 13.52
C GLY A 155 -13.60 9.83 14.07
N SER A 156 -13.90 10.31 15.28
CA SER A 156 -13.12 11.37 15.94
C SER A 156 -11.71 10.89 16.34
N VAL A 157 -11.57 9.60 16.66
CA VAL A 157 -10.29 8.98 17.00
C VAL A 157 -9.43 8.82 15.74
N ILE A 158 -10.01 8.37 14.63
CA ILE A 158 -9.36 8.33 13.32
C ILE A 158 -8.85 9.72 12.94
N GLU A 159 -9.68 10.76 13.07
CA GLU A 159 -9.24 12.15 12.81
C GLU A 159 -8.02 12.54 13.64
N ALA A 160 -7.99 12.22 14.94
CA ALA A 160 -6.87 12.55 15.82
C ALA A 160 -5.56 11.83 15.42
N VAL A 161 -5.64 10.56 15.02
CA VAL A 161 -4.46 9.81 14.54
C VAL A 161 -3.96 10.39 13.21
N LEU A 162 -4.86 10.81 12.31
CA LEU A 162 -4.48 11.46 11.05
C LEU A 162 -3.84 12.84 11.29
N GLU A 163 -4.38 13.64 12.22
CA GLU A 163 -3.78 14.91 12.64
C GLU A 163 -2.37 14.72 13.19
N MET A 164 -2.18 13.69 14.02
CA MET A 164 -0.86 13.30 14.53
C MET A 164 0.09 12.92 13.38
N GLY A 165 -0.39 12.18 12.38
CA GLY A 165 0.36 11.86 11.17
C GLY A 165 0.78 13.11 10.37
N VAL A 166 -0.11 14.09 10.22
CA VAL A 166 0.20 15.38 9.56
C VAL A 166 1.30 16.14 10.30
N ILE A 167 1.23 16.19 11.64
CA ILE A 167 2.20 16.92 12.46
C ILE A 167 3.61 16.32 12.28
N HIS A 168 3.72 15.00 12.35
CA HIS A 168 5.01 14.31 12.20
C HIS A 168 5.51 14.28 10.75
N GLY A 169 4.60 14.32 9.76
CA GLY A 169 4.95 14.44 8.35
C GLY A 169 5.55 15.80 7.96
N LYS A 170 5.26 16.87 8.72
CA LYS A 170 5.84 18.21 8.50
C LYS A 170 7.22 18.40 9.13
N MET A 171 7.54 17.66 10.20
CA MET A 171 8.84 17.76 10.88
C MET A 171 10.01 17.14 10.08
N GLY A 172 9.73 16.53 8.93
CA GLY A 172 10.74 15.99 8.00
C GLY A 172 11.22 16.98 6.93
N GLU A 173 10.76 18.24 6.92
CA GLU A 173 11.29 19.25 5.99
C GLU A 173 12.67 19.77 6.47
N PRO A 174 13.65 19.93 5.57
CA PRO A 174 15.08 20.05 5.91
C PRO A 174 15.50 21.40 6.51
N GLU A 175 14.59 22.17 7.11
CA GLU A 175 14.90 23.49 7.68
C GLU A 175 15.30 23.46 9.17
N ASN A 176 15.22 22.31 9.86
CA ASN A 176 15.65 22.18 11.26
C ASN A 176 16.65 21.04 11.47
N PHE A 177 17.83 21.39 12.02
CA PHE A 177 18.98 20.52 12.31
C PHE A 177 18.78 19.53 13.48
N GLU A 178 17.55 19.18 13.84
CA GLU A 178 17.25 18.14 14.82
C GLU A 178 16.36 17.09 14.14
N GLU A 179 16.97 16.05 13.56
CA GLU A 179 16.24 14.89 13.06
C GLU A 179 15.35 14.33 14.19
N PRO A 180 14.02 14.30 14.04
CA PRO A 180 13.20 13.51 14.95
C PRO A 180 13.64 12.04 14.82
N PRO A 181 13.71 11.28 15.92
CA PRO A 181 14.21 9.91 15.88
C PRO A 181 13.44 9.12 14.80
N THR A 182 14.17 8.63 13.79
CA THR A 182 13.67 7.88 12.62
C THR A 182 12.67 6.78 13.01
N VAL A 183 12.85 6.21 14.21
CA VAL A 183 11.97 5.22 14.83
C VAL A 183 10.55 5.74 15.09
N VAL A 184 10.39 6.97 15.62
CA VAL A 184 9.07 7.54 15.94
C VAL A 184 8.29 7.84 14.66
N VAL A 185 8.93 8.42 13.65
CA VAL A 185 8.31 8.68 12.34
C VAL A 185 7.82 7.37 11.70
N ALA A 186 8.63 6.31 11.78
CA ALA A 186 8.23 4.98 11.28
C ALA A 186 7.06 4.36 12.07
N GLN A 187 7.01 4.53 13.39
CA GLN A 187 5.87 4.08 14.20
C GLN A 187 4.59 4.86 13.88
N VAL A 188 4.68 6.18 13.75
CA VAL A 188 3.54 7.04 13.35
C VAL A 188 3.03 6.64 11.97
N SER A 189 3.93 6.40 11.02
CA SER A 189 3.55 5.99 9.66
C SER A 189 2.80 4.67 9.64
N ARG A 190 3.23 3.68 10.45
CA ARG A 190 2.52 2.41 10.59
C ARG A 190 1.16 2.57 11.27
N ALA A 191 1.08 3.36 12.33
CA ALA A 191 -0.17 3.67 13.03
C ALA A 191 -1.21 4.32 12.09
N VAL A 192 -0.77 5.32 11.33
CA VAL A 192 -1.58 5.98 10.29
C VAL A 192 -2.03 4.97 9.25
N SER A 193 -1.11 4.16 8.70
CA SER A 193 -1.46 3.21 7.65
C SER A 193 -2.51 2.19 8.11
N ALA A 194 -2.38 1.66 9.33
CA ALA A 194 -3.38 0.76 9.91
C ALA A 194 -4.73 1.48 10.12
N THR A 195 -4.70 2.72 10.58
CA THR A 195 -5.90 3.55 10.79
C THR A 195 -6.60 3.89 9.47
N VAL A 196 -5.85 4.16 8.40
CA VAL A 196 -6.38 4.46 7.06
C VAL A 196 -6.99 3.20 6.43
N ARG A 197 -6.42 2.02 6.66
CA ARG A 197 -7.04 0.74 6.29
C ARG A 197 -8.39 0.53 6.98
N LEU A 198 -8.41 0.71 8.32
CA LEU A 198 -9.63 0.66 9.11
C LEU A 198 -10.68 1.65 8.57
N LEU A 199 -10.29 2.90 8.35
CA LEU A 199 -11.15 3.93 7.76
C LEU A 199 -11.70 3.46 6.40
N THR A 200 -10.83 3.01 5.50
CA THR A 200 -11.21 2.53 4.16
C THR A 200 -12.27 1.43 4.24
N LYS A 201 -12.13 0.49 5.19
CA LYS A 201 -13.12 -0.57 5.41
C LYS A 201 -14.41 -0.02 6.00
N LEU A 202 -14.33 0.86 6.99
CA LEU A 202 -15.49 1.48 7.63
C LEU A 202 -16.34 2.33 6.66
N LEU A 203 -15.72 2.89 5.61
CA LEU A 203 -16.44 3.61 4.54
C LEU A 203 -17.40 2.73 3.72
N ASN A 204 -17.39 1.41 3.91
CA ASN A 204 -18.45 0.55 3.36
C ASN A 204 -19.78 0.70 4.11
N PHE A 205 -19.78 1.29 5.31
CA PHE A 205 -20.97 1.42 6.15
C PHE A 205 -21.51 2.84 6.12
N ASP A 206 -22.72 2.99 5.58
CA ASP A 206 -23.41 4.27 5.42
C ASP A 206 -23.65 5.00 6.76
N LEU A 207 -23.92 4.25 7.84
CA LEU A 207 -24.01 4.82 9.20
C LEU A 207 -22.70 5.53 9.61
N PHE A 208 -21.57 4.88 9.34
CA PHE A 208 -20.25 5.44 9.65
C PHE A 208 -19.95 6.66 8.77
N VAL A 209 -20.20 6.57 7.46
CA VAL A 209 -19.97 7.68 6.52
C VAL A 209 -20.73 8.95 6.94
N ARG A 210 -21.95 8.82 7.47
CA ARG A 210 -22.73 9.96 7.99
C ARG A 210 -22.19 10.54 9.30
N SER A 211 -21.39 9.78 10.04
CA SER A 211 -20.88 10.17 11.35
C SER A 211 -19.59 10.99 11.31
N ILE A 212 -18.86 10.97 10.18
CA ILE A 212 -17.52 11.56 10.05
C ILE A 212 -17.53 12.90 9.32
N ASN A 213 -16.51 13.73 9.60
CA ASN A 213 -16.28 14.94 8.81
C ASN A 213 -15.43 14.62 7.56
N THR A 214 -16.10 14.18 6.50
CA THR A 214 -15.45 13.78 5.24
C THR A 214 -14.54 14.86 4.65
N LYS A 215 -14.94 16.14 4.73
CA LYS A 215 -14.13 17.26 4.22
C LYS A 215 -12.80 17.39 4.97
N LYS A 216 -12.85 17.29 6.29
CA LYS A 216 -11.65 17.36 7.14
C LYS A 216 -10.73 16.17 6.92
N ILE A 217 -11.28 14.95 6.87
CA ILE A 217 -10.51 13.73 6.60
C ILE A 217 -9.83 13.80 5.22
N ILE A 218 -10.54 14.23 4.17
CA ILE A 218 -9.94 14.44 2.85
C ILE A 218 -8.77 15.44 2.92
N ALA A 219 -8.94 16.56 3.63
CA ALA A 219 -7.87 17.56 3.78
C ALA A 219 -6.62 16.99 4.49
N LEU A 220 -6.82 16.21 5.56
CA LEU A 220 -5.74 15.55 6.28
C LEU A 220 -5.02 14.54 5.38
N LEU A 221 -5.75 13.62 4.73
CA LEU A 221 -5.16 12.62 3.85
C LEU A 221 -4.36 13.24 2.70
N ARG A 222 -4.86 14.32 2.09
CA ARG A 222 -4.14 15.09 1.05
C ARG A 222 -2.84 15.70 1.59
N GLN A 223 -2.87 16.25 2.79
CA GLN A 223 -1.69 16.83 3.43
C GLN A 223 -0.64 15.75 3.75
N MET A 224 -1.08 14.59 4.20
CA MET A 224 -0.21 13.44 4.47
C MET A 224 0.39 12.87 3.21
N LEU A 225 -0.39 12.77 2.14
CA LEU A 225 0.08 12.31 0.83
C LEU A 225 1.25 13.16 0.32
N LYS A 226 1.18 14.49 0.52
CA LYS A 226 2.23 15.46 0.17
C LYS A 226 3.45 15.45 1.10
N SER A 227 3.34 14.83 2.27
CA SER A 227 4.41 14.83 3.27
C SER A 227 5.46 13.74 3.03
N SER A 228 6.53 13.77 3.83
CA SER A 228 7.67 12.83 3.77
C SER A 228 7.38 11.45 4.40
N ILE A 229 6.12 11.08 4.55
CA ILE A 229 5.71 9.75 5.06
C ILE A 229 6.20 8.65 4.07
N PRO A 230 6.66 7.48 4.56
CA PRO A 230 7.08 6.36 3.72
C PRO A 230 6.04 5.97 2.66
N LEU A 231 6.51 5.62 1.47
CA LEU A 231 5.68 5.28 0.30
C LEU A 231 4.70 4.15 0.59
N GLN A 232 5.09 3.13 1.36
CA GLN A 232 4.22 1.99 1.67
C GLN A 232 2.94 2.40 2.41
N SER A 233 2.97 3.54 3.12
CA SER A 233 1.79 4.09 3.78
C SER A 233 0.91 4.92 2.84
N LYS A 234 1.43 5.37 1.69
CA LYS A 234 0.72 6.22 0.73
C LYS A 234 -0.28 5.44 -0.15
N ASP A 235 -0.02 4.16 -0.42
CA ASP A 235 -0.96 3.29 -1.17
C ASP A 235 -2.36 3.30 -0.56
N TRP A 236 -2.44 3.15 0.77
CA TRP A 236 -3.71 3.16 1.50
C TRP A 236 -4.32 4.56 1.58
N LEU A 237 -3.50 5.63 1.63
CA LEU A 237 -3.99 7.00 1.58
C LEU A 237 -4.70 7.29 0.25
N GLY A 238 -4.08 6.91 -0.88
CA GLY A 238 -4.66 7.07 -2.21
C GLY A 238 -5.96 6.30 -2.38
N ALA A 239 -5.99 5.02 -2.04
CA ALA A 239 -7.19 4.20 -2.09
C ALA A 239 -8.33 4.75 -1.22
N CYS A 240 -8.01 5.20 -0.01
CA CYS A 240 -8.99 5.81 0.89
C CYS A 240 -9.54 7.14 0.34
N LEU A 241 -8.69 7.97 -0.26
CA LEU A 241 -9.09 9.25 -0.87
C LEU A 241 -10.09 9.02 -2.01
N VAL A 242 -9.78 8.14 -2.96
CA VAL A 242 -10.67 7.79 -4.07
C VAL A 242 -12.03 7.30 -3.56
N LYS A 243 -12.02 6.46 -2.52
CA LYS A 243 -13.25 5.96 -1.90
C LYS A 243 -14.06 7.05 -1.23
N LEU A 244 -13.41 7.92 -0.44
CA LEU A 244 -14.07 9.05 0.22
C LEU A 244 -14.75 9.97 -0.78
N GLN A 245 -14.06 10.30 -1.89
CA GLN A 245 -14.63 11.12 -2.95
C GLN A 245 -15.87 10.48 -3.58
N SER A 246 -15.78 9.18 -3.88
CA SER A 246 -16.89 8.40 -4.42
C SER A 246 -18.10 8.41 -3.47
N THR A 247 -17.86 8.33 -2.15
CA THR A 247 -18.93 8.35 -1.13
C THR A 247 -19.48 9.75 -0.82
N ALA A 248 -18.68 10.80 -1.00
CA ALA A 248 -19.03 12.14 -0.52
C ALA A 248 -19.98 12.90 -1.45
N ALA A 249 -20.38 12.33 -2.58
CA ALA A 249 -21.15 13.00 -3.64
C ALA A 249 -20.63 14.43 -3.92
N LEU A 250 -19.30 14.63 -3.80
CA LEU A 250 -18.63 15.90 -4.08
C LEU A 250 -18.58 16.05 -5.61
N SER A 251 -19.73 16.33 -6.21
CA SER A 251 -19.95 16.48 -7.65
C SER A 251 -19.41 17.82 -8.20
N GLY A 252 -18.25 18.26 -7.69
CA GLY A 252 -17.49 19.37 -8.25
C GLY A 252 -16.39 18.82 -9.13
N TYR A 253 -16.51 18.99 -10.45
CA TYR A 253 -15.54 18.52 -11.46
C TYR A 253 -14.10 18.96 -11.13
N GLU A 254 -13.93 20.13 -10.50
CA GLU A 254 -12.63 20.70 -10.13
C GLU A 254 -11.96 20.00 -8.92
N THR A 255 -12.72 19.45 -7.96
CA THR A 255 -12.13 18.84 -6.75
C THR A 255 -11.70 17.39 -6.98
N VAL A 256 -12.38 16.66 -7.86
CA VAL A 256 -12.04 15.25 -8.18
C VAL A 256 -10.74 15.20 -8.97
N SER A 257 -10.61 16.03 -10.02
CA SER A 257 -9.41 16.11 -10.85
C SER A 257 -8.14 16.49 -10.07
N HIS A 258 -8.26 17.34 -9.05
CA HIS A 258 -7.11 17.78 -8.27
C HIS A 258 -6.58 16.68 -7.32
N VAL A 259 -7.42 15.80 -6.81
CA VAL A 259 -6.97 14.70 -5.93
C VAL A 259 -6.38 13.56 -6.74
N ASP A 260 -6.98 13.20 -7.87
CA ASP A 260 -6.42 12.19 -8.78
C ASP A 260 -5.01 12.61 -9.23
N MET A 261 -4.83 13.90 -9.53
CA MET A 261 -3.52 14.47 -9.85
C MET A 261 -2.56 14.42 -8.64
N GLU A 262 -3.02 14.71 -7.42
CA GLU A 262 -2.18 14.59 -6.22
C GLU A 262 -1.76 13.13 -5.95
N ILE A 263 -2.67 12.17 -6.07
CA ILE A 263 -2.35 10.74 -5.94
C ILE A 263 -1.31 10.35 -6.98
N THR A 264 -1.51 10.78 -8.23
CA THR A 264 -0.57 10.53 -9.32
C THR A 264 0.83 11.07 -9.00
N ILE A 265 0.93 12.31 -8.54
CA ILE A 265 2.21 13.00 -8.27
C ILE A 265 2.93 12.43 -7.05
N TYR A 266 2.21 12.19 -5.96
CA TYR A 266 2.83 11.95 -4.64
C TYR A 266 2.83 10.49 -4.21
N GLU A 267 2.10 9.61 -4.91
CA GLU A 267 2.10 8.17 -4.69
C GLU A 267 2.45 7.42 -5.98
N THR A 268 1.63 7.56 -7.03
CA THR A 268 1.71 6.64 -8.19
C THR A 268 3.05 6.77 -8.92
N ILE A 269 3.50 7.98 -9.24
CA ILE A 269 4.78 8.21 -9.90
C ILE A 269 5.96 7.70 -9.04
N PRO A 270 6.11 8.08 -7.76
CA PRO A 270 7.14 7.52 -6.90
C PRO A 270 7.13 5.99 -6.81
N ARG A 271 5.95 5.37 -6.71
CA ARG A 271 5.81 3.91 -6.67
C ARG A 271 6.27 3.24 -7.97
N LEU A 272 5.91 3.80 -9.13
CA LEU A 272 6.37 3.29 -10.43
C LEU A 272 7.89 3.40 -10.57
N VAL A 273 8.48 4.51 -10.13
CA VAL A 273 9.94 4.71 -10.12
C VAL A 273 10.63 3.72 -9.17
N GLU A 274 10.11 3.52 -7.96
CA GLU A 274 10.61 2.53 -7.02
C GLU A 274 10.53 1.11 -7.60
N GLN A 275 9.42 0.77 -8.29
CA GLN A 275 9.25 -0.52 -8.96
C GLN A 275 10.27 -0.75 -10.08
N MET A 276 10.62 0.30 -10.86
CA MET A 276 11.70 0.22 -11.86
C MET A 276 13.07 -0.08 -11.22
N MET A 277 13.34 0.52 -10.05
CA MET A 277 14.59 0.35 -9.32
C MET A 277 14.72 -1.02 -8.63
N THR A 278 13.69 -1.41 -7.89
CA THR A 278 13.79 -2.44 -6.85
C THR A 278 13.23 -3.81 -7.26
N SER A 279 12.33 -3.85 -8.26
CA SER A 279 11.71 -5.12 -8.66
C SER A 279 12.73 -6.11 -9.22
N PHE A 280 12.55 -7.39 -8.92
CA PHE A 280 13.31 -8.49 -9.55
C PHE A 280 12.65 -8.97 -10.85
N SER A 281 11.39 -8.60 -11.11
CA SER A 281 10.66 -8.98 -12.31
C SER A 281 10.88 -7.92 -13.40
N LEU A 282 11.49 -8.34 -14.51
CA LEU A 282 11.68 -7.49 -15.67
C LEU A 282 10.34 -7.01 -16.25
N GLU A 283 9.34 -7.88 -16.27
CA GLU A 283 7.99 -7.55 -16.71
C GLU A 283 7.36 -6.45 -15.85
N ALA A 284 7.54 -6.52 -14.53
CA ALA A 284 7.08 -5.46 -13.64
C ALA A 284 7.79 -4.12 -13.90
N LYS A 285 9.08 -4.13 -14.25
CA LYS A 285 9.80 -2.91 -14.65
C LYS A 285 9.28 -2.35 -15.97
N ARG A 286 9.08 -3.22 -16.96
CA ARG A 286 8.50 -2.87 -18.27
C ARG A 286 7.13 -2.21 -18.09
N ASN A 287 6.24 -2.84 -17.34
CA ASN A 287 4.90 -2.31 -17.06
C ASN A 287 4.96 -0.96 -16.35
N ALA A 288 5.89 -0.77 -15.40
CA ALA A 288 6.05 0.50 -14.72
C ALA A 288 6.42 1.65 -15.67
N VAL A 289 7.34 1.41 -16.63
CA VAL A 289 7.72 2.39 -17.65
C VAL A 289 6.54 2.73 -18.58
N ILE A 290 5.81 1.72 -19.02
CA ILE A 290 4.66 1.90 -19.92
C ILE A 290 3.57 2.73 -19.24
N GLU A 291 3.28 2.44 -17.98
CA GLU A 291 2.33 3.22 -17.18
C GLU A 291 2.81 4.64 -16.94
N LEU A 292 4.10 4.81 -16.63
CA LEU A 292 4.71 6.13 -16.48
C LEU A 292 4.59 6.96 -17.77
N ASN A 293 4.81 6.37 -18.93
CA ASN A 293 4.65 7.05 -20.21
C ASN A 293 3.21 7.49 -20.47
N LYS A 294 2.20 6.70 -20.08
CA LYS A 294 0.79 7.10 -20.18
C LYS A 294 0.50 8.34 -19.34
N ILE A 295 1.04 8.40 -18.11
CA ILE A 295 0.88 9.56 -17.21
C ILE A 295 1.53 10.81 -17.83
N ILE A 296 2.76 10.67 -18.32
CA ILE A 296 3.56 11.80 -18.82
C ILE A 296 3.03 12.32 -20.16
N SER A 297 2.54 11.44 -21.03
CA SER A 297 1.91 11.82 -22.29
C SER A 297 0.63 12.64 -22.10
N GLY A 298 0.06 12.64 -20.89
CA GLY A 298 -1.06 13.51 -20.50
C GLY A 298 -0.71 15.01 -20.39
N GLY A 299 0.57 15.39 -20.47
CA GLY A 299 1.00 16.79 -20.64
C GLY A 299 0.99 17.66 -19.38
N VAL A 300 1.09 17.06 -18.19
CA VAL A 300 1.11 17.78 -16.91
C VAL A 300 2.56 18.00 -16.45
N MET A 301 3.02 19.25 -16.40
CA MET A 301 4.40 19.62 -16.03
C MET A 301 4.77 19.19 -14.61
N GLU A 302 3.80 19.06 -13.72
CA GLU A 302 4.00 18.57 -12.36
C GLU A 302 4.39 17.09 -12.34
N CYS A 303 3.86 16.29 -13.28
CA CYS A 303 4.19 14.87 -13.37
C CYS A 303 5.64 14.65 -13.79
N THR A 304 6.13 15.38 -14.81
CA THR A 304 7.55 15.26 -15.25
C THR A 304 8.52 15.64 -14.14
N ARG A 305 8.20 16.69 -13.37
CA ARG A 305 8.97 17.07 -12.18
C ARG A 305 8.94 15.98 -11.11
N ALA A 306 7.78 15.39 -10.85
CA ALA A 306 7.65 14.29 -9.89
C ALA A 306 8.53 13.08 -10.26
N VAL A 307 8.62 12.72 -11.55
CA VAL A 307 9.52 11.65 -12.02
C VAL A 307 10.98 11.98 -11.71
N ALA A 308 11.41 13.20 -12.01
CA ALA A 308 12.78 13.65 -11.76
C ALA A 308 13.11 13.64 -10.25
N THR A 309 12.24 14.21 -9.42
CA THR A 309 12.39 14.25 -7.96
C THR A 309 12.39 12.84 -7.34
N ALA A 310 11.60 11.91 -7.88
CA ALA A 310 11.59 10.51 -7.45
C ALA A 310 12.86 9.73 -7.89
N GLY A 311 13.77 10.34 -8.65
CA GLY A 311 15.00 9.70 -9.13
C GLY A 311 14.81 8.84 -10.38
N GLY A 312 13.73 9.05 -11.14
CA GLY A 312 13.38 8.20 -12.29
C GLY A 312 14.33 8.26 -13.49
N ILE A 313 15.18 9.30 -13.59
CA ILE A 313 16.08 9.51 -14.74
C ILE A 313 17.05 8.33 -14.94
N PHE A 314 17.75 7.89 -13.88
CA PHE A 314 18.73 6.81 -14.00
C PHE A 314 18.08 5.47 -14.38
N PRO A 315 16.99 5.02 -13.72
CA PRO A 315 16.26 3.84 -14.13
C PRO A 315 15.73 3.93 -15.57
N LEU A 316 15.24 5.09 -16.02
CA LEU A 316 14.79 5.28 -17.41
C LEU A 316 15.93 5.08 -18.41
N VAL A 317 17.12 5.66 -18.15
CA VAL A 317 18.28 5.48 -19.04
C VAL A 317 18.74 4.03 -19.06
N LYS A 318 18.69 3.33 -17.92
CA LYS A 318 18.94 1.88 -17.87
C LYS A 318 17.91 1.09 -18.70
N MET A 319 16.63 1.45 -18.62
CA MET A 319 15.58 0.82 -19.43
C MET A 319 15.76 1.10 -20.94
N ILE A 320 16.36 2.23 -21.34
CA ILE A 320 16.75 2.50 -22.74
C ILE A 320 17.91 1.60 -23.18
N GLU A 321 18.85 1.30 -22.28
CA GLU A 321 19.99 0.44 -22.59
C GLU A 321 19.59 -1.04 -22.74
N GLU A 322 18.70 -1.53 -21.87
CA GLU A 322 18.30 -2.94 -21.77
C GLU A 322 16.99 -3.25 -22.52
N GLY A 323 16.20 -2.24 -22.86
CA GLY A 323 14.86 -2.37 -23.40
C GLY A 323 14.79 -2.45 -24.93
N ASP A 324 13.66 -2.95 -25.42
CA ASP A 324 13.30 -3.10 -26.83
C ASP A 324 11.82 -2.76 -27.03
N GLY A 325 11.42 -2.60 -28.30
CA GLY A 325 10.03 -2.36 -28.71
C GLY A 325 9.35 -1.23 -27.93
N ASP A 326 8.12 -1.48 -27.48
CA ASP A 326 7.27 -0.52 -26.78
C ASP A 326 7.93 0.09 -25.53
N VAL A 327 8.79 -0.67 -24.84
CA VAL A 327 9.43 -0.20 -23.60
C VAL A 327 10.57 0.76 -23.90
N LEU A 328 11.33 0.51 -24.96
CA LEU A 328 12.35 1.45 -25.45
C LEU A 328 11.67 2.76 -25.88
N GLU A 329 10.59 2.67 -26.66
CA GLU A 329 9.83 3.84 -27.13
C GLU A 329 9.25 4.64 -25.95
N ALA A 330 8.62 3.97 -24.99
CA ALA A 330 8.09 4.60 -23.79
C ALA A 330 9.18 5.26 -22.94
N SER A 331 10.33 4.60 -22.76
CA SER A 331 11.46 5.16 -22.00
C SER A 331 12.01 6.42 -22.66
N LEU A 332 12.17 6.39 -24.00
CA LEU A 332 12.62 7.54 -24.78
C LEU A 332 11.60 8.70 -24.74
N ALA A 333 10.30 8.40 -24.83
CA ALA A 333 9.24 9.39 -24.76
C ALA A 333 9.20 10.09 -23.39
N VAL A 334 9.32 9.33 -22.30
CA VAL A 334 9.39 9.89 -20.94
C VAL A 334 10.66 10.75 -20.80
N LEU A 335 11.83 10.22 -21.18
CA LEU A 335 13.09 10.96 -21.10
C LEU A 335 13.07 12.25 -21.94
N TYR A 336 12.43 12.23 -23.11
CA TYR A 336 12.21 13.41 -23.94
C TYR A 336 11.41 14.47 -23.19
N ASN A 337 10.27 14.11 -22.60
CA ASN A 337 9.46 15.05 -21.83
C ASN A 337 10.22 15.61 -20.62
N LEU A 338 11.01 14.80 -19.91
CA LEU A 338 11.85 15.28 -18.81
C LEU A 338 12.92 16.27 -19.30
N SER A 339 13.48 16.07 -20.51
CA SER A 339 14.48 16.96 -21.08
C SER A 339 13.94 18.34 -21.50
N MET A 340 12.62 18.56 -21.48
CA MET A 340 12.07 19.89 -21.73
C MET A 340 12.41 20.85 -20.57
N ASP A 341 12.72 20.31 -19.40
CA ASP A 341 13.23 21.07 -18.26
C ASP A 341 14.78 21.03 -18.23
N PRO A 342 15.47 22.18 -18.37
CA PRO A 342 16.93 22.22 -18.36
C PRO A 342 17.55 21.79 -17.01
N GLU A 343 16.82 21.85 -15.90
CA GLU A 343 17.31 21.38 -14.59
C GLU A 343 17.61 19.86 -14.61
N ASN A 344 16.94 19.11 -15.48
CA ASN A 344 17.14 17.67 -15.61
C ASN A 344 18.37 17.30 -16.44
N HIS A 345 18.91 18.22 -17.25
CA HIS A 345 19.97 17.90 -18.21
C HIS A 345 21.25 17.34 -17.58
N PRO A 346 21.78 17.89 -16.47
CA PRO A 346 22.96 17.32 -15.81
C PRO A 346 22.76 15.88 -15.37
N ALA A 347 21.59 15.54 -14.82
CA ALA A 347 21.24 14.18 -14.41
C ALA A 347 21.11 13.23 -15.62
N ILE A 348 20.50 13.69 -16.71
CA ILE A 348 20.39 12.92 -17.97
C ILE A 348 21.77 12.60 -18.56
N ILE A 349 22.68 13.58 -18.54
CA ILE A 349 24.07 13.42 -19.00
C ILE A 349 24.82 12.44 -18.09
N ALA A 350 24.74 12.63 -16.77
CA ALA A 350 25.40 11.79 -15.77
C ALA A 350 24.91 10.33 -15.80
N ALA A 351 23.62 10.11 -16.13
CA ALA A 351 23.06 8.78 -16.32
C ALA A 351 23.57 8.07 -17.59
N GLY A 352 24.31 8.75 -18.47
CA GLY A 352 24.89 8.16 -19.67
C GLY A 352 23.97 8.14 -20.89
N ALA A 353 22.94 9.00 -20.92
CA ALA A 353 21.97 9.00 -22.03
C ALA A 353 22.61 9.38 -23.38
N VAL A 354 23.54 10.35 -23.41
CA VAL A 354 24.12 10.90 -24.65
C VAL A 354 24.77 9.83 -25.55
N PRO A 355 25.70 8.96 -25.07
CA PRO A 355 26.26 7.90 -25.91
C PRO A 355 25.22 6.87 -26.37
N LEU A 356 24.24 6.53 -25.52
CA LEU A 356 23.17 5.59 -25.84
C LEU A 356 22.29 6.12 -26.98
N LEU A 357 21.85 7.37 -26.88
CA LEU A 357 21.01 8.00 -27.90
C LEU A 357 21.73 8.11 -29.25
N LYS A 358 23.04 8.43 -29.26
CA LYS A 358 23.85 8.42 -30.49
C LYS A 358 23.87 7.04 -31.15
N ARG A 359 24.02 5.97 -30.36
CA ARG A 359 24.00 4.59 -30.86
C ARG A 359 22.66 4.24 -31.50
N ILE A 360 21.55 4.58 -30.82
CA ILE A 360 20.18 4.32 -31.30
C ILE A 360 19.93 5.03 -32.64
N VAL A 361 20.29 6.32 -32.74
CA VAL A 361 20.11 7.11 -33.97
C VAL A 361 20.85 6.52 -35.17
N VAL A 362 22.02 5.90 -34.95
CA VAL A 362 22.81 5.26 -36.00
C VAL A 362 22.26 3.87 -36.37
N ALA A 363 21.81 3.09 -35.39
CA ALA A 363 21.41 1.70 -35.57
C ALA A 363 20.03 1.52 -36.22
N GLU A 364 19.05 2.36 -35.86
CA GLU A 364 17.64 2.02 -36.08
C GLU A 364 16.96 2.87 -37.18
N SER A 365 17.63 3.12 -38.31
CA SER A 365 17.23 4.12 -39.32
C SER A 365 15.82 4.02 -39.98
N SER A 366 14.91 3.14 -39.56
CA SER A 366 13.67 2.83 -40.26
C SER A 366 12.34 2.85 -39.48
N HIS A 367 12.28 2.94 -38.13
CA HIS A 367 11.01 2.71 -37.39
C HIS A 367 10.54 3.76 -36.36
N TRP A 368 11.30 4.80 -36.04
CA TRP A 368 10.89 5.82 -35.04
C TRP A 368 10.64 7.20 -35.65
N ASN A 369 9.90 8.04 -34.91
CA ASN A 369 9.83 9.48 -35.16
C ASN A 369 11.20 10.09 -34.89
N ARG A 370 12.08 10.03 -35.91
CA ARG A 370 13.45 10.55 -35.94
C ARG A 370 13.59 11.93 -35.34
N SER A 371 12.56 12.76 -35.46
CA SER A 371 12.52 14.10 -34.91
C SER A 371 12.68 14.13 -33.39
N SER A 372 11.96 13.30 -32.62
CA SER A 372 11.97 13.38 -31.15
C SER A 372 13.30 12.94 -30.52
N VAL A 373 13.90 11.85 -31.01
CA VAL A 373 15.20 11.35 -30.51
C VAL A 373 16.35 12.26 -30.95
N THR A 374 16.28 12.81 -32.18
CA THR A 374 17.29 13.76 -32.67
C THR A 374 17.18 15.10 -31.92
N GLU A 375 15.96 15.56 -31.64
CA GLU A 375 15.72 16.76 -30.84
C GLU A 375 16.17 16.59 -29.39
N LEU A 376 15.93 15.42 -28.78
CA LEU A 376 16.48 15.04 -27.47
C LEU A 376 18.01 15.10 -27.47
N CYS A 377 18.65 14.46 -28.46
CA CYS A 377 20.11 14.51 -28.62
C CYS A 377 20.62 15.96 -28.73
N TYR A 378 19.94 16.79 -29.51
CA TYR A 378 20.34 18.17 -29.75
C TYR A 378 20.21 19.04 -28.49
N LYS A 379 19.08 18.95 -27.79
CA LYS A 379 18.82 19.71 -26.55
C LYS A 379 19.83 19.35 -25.45
N VAL A 380 20.06 18.06 -25.20
CA VAL A 380 21.00 17.61 -24.16
C VAL A 380 22.46 17.96 -24.53
N LYS A 381 22.82 17.92 -25.82
CA LYS A 381 24.17 18.24 -26.28
C LYS A 381 24.49 19.74 -26.17
N ILE A 382 23.56 20.63 -26.53
CA ILE A 382 23.76 22.09 -26.39
C ILE A 382 24.07 22.45 -24.93
N THR A 383 23.33 21.89 -23.98
CA THR A 383 23.53 22.21 -22.56
C THR A 383 24.90 21.71 -22.05
N ALA A 384 25.37 20.56 -22.52
CA ALA A 384 26.70 20.05 -22.18
C ALA A 384 27.84 20.96 -22.69
N GLU A 385 27.66 21.57 -23.87
CA GLU A 385 28.63 22.49 -24.47
C GLU A 385 28.60 23.90 -23.85
N VAL A 386 27.46 24.32 -23.27
CA VAL A 386 27.33 25.61 -22.56
C VAL A 386 27.91 25.55 -21.13
N GLN A 387 28.01 24.37 -20.53
CA GLN A 387 28.54 24.17 -19.18
C GLN A 387 30.06 23.86 -19.12
N SER A 388 30.73 23.68 -20.27
CA SER A 388 32.19 23.52 -20.37
C SER A 388 32.88 24.82 -20.76
#